data_AF-A0AAE1CMJ6-F1
#
_entry.id   AF-A0AAE1CMJ6-F1
#
_cell.length_a   1.000
_cell.length_b   1.000
_cell.length_c   1.000
_cell.angle_alpha   90.00
_cell.angle_beta   90.00
_cell.angle_gamma   90.00
#
_symmetry.space_group_name_H-M   'P 1'
#
loop_
_entity.id
_entity.type
_entity.pdbx_description
1 polymer ?
#
loop_
_entity_poly.entity_id
_entity_poly.type
_entity_poly.pdbx_seq_one_letter_code
_entity_poly.pdbx_strand_id
1 'polypeptide(L)'
;MLSSCRHVFPDAKIKACNFHVGQAWHRKLQQIGLAAEFQSNSETSTWLKSFFGLPALDPHEVEDCFAFVVMNNCPDSKSDLLCKFADYVFNNYISDSARYPPTLWASQDIAIRTTNACESFHNQFSKNFSSSHPNIFLFLEKLGDEQLRTNIKIRSAFQERRVQARRDREREATRQAIISAYRTGEINQEEFLRRISFKSLPPKM
;
A
#
# COMPACT_ATOMS: atom_id res chain seq x y z
N MET A 1 -9.20 -13.73 -10.88
CA MET A 1 -9.76 -12.92 -9.77
C MET A 1 -10.32 -11.60 -10.28
N LEU A 2 -9.52 -10.67 -10.85
CA LEU A 2 -10.05 -9.40 -11.38
C LEU A 2 -11.14 -9.57 -12.45
N SER A 3 -10.95 -10.48 -13.41
CA SER A 3 -11.94 -10.81 -14.44
C SER A 3 -13.24 -11.36 -13.84
N SER A 4 -13.13 -12.27 -12.88
CA SER A 4 -14.27 -12.87 -12.17
C SER A 4 -15.07 -11.82 -11.38
N CYS A 5 -14.39 -10.90 -10.66
CA CYS A 5 -15.07 -9.84 -9.92
C CYS A 5 -15.83 -8.88 -10.84
N ARG A 6 -15.24 -8.51 -11.99
CA ARG A 6 -15.93 -7.65 -12.99
C ARG A 6 -17.14 -8.33 -13.61
N HIS A 7 -17.11 -9.66 -13.75
CA HIS A 7 -18.23 -10.41 -14.29
C HIS A 7 -19.39 -10.50 -13.30
N VAL A 8 -19.09 -10.77 -12.02
CA VAL A 8 -20.13 -10.96 -10.99
C VAL A 8 -20.65 -9.62 -10.43
N PHE A 9 -19.78 -8.61 -10.34
CA PHE A 9 -20.10 -7.29 -9.81
C PHE A 9 -19.66 -6.19 -10.81
N PRO A 10 -20.40 -6.01 -11.92
CA PRO A 10 -20.01 -5.10 -13.00
C PRO A 10 -19.88 -3.63 -12.55
N ASP A 11 -20.70 -3.21 -11.58
CA ASP A 11 -20.70 -1.84 -11.07
C ASP A 11 -19.67 -1.60 -9.95
N ALA A 12 -19.01 -2.66 -9.47
CA ALA A 12 -18.04 -2.54 -8.39
C ALA A 12 -16.75 -1.87 -8.88
N LYS A 13 -16.39 -0.76 -8.24
CA LYS A 13 -15.08 -0.12 -8.44
C LYS A 13 -14.00 -0.95 -7.77
N ILE A 14 -13.29 -1.76 -8.55
CA ILE A 14 -12.16 -2.54 -8.04
C ILE A 14 -10.97 -1.62 -7.77
N LYS A 15 -10.48 -1.64 -6.54
CA LYS A 15 -9.27 -0.93 -6.12
C LYS A 15 -8.26 -1.91 -5.56
N ALA A 16 -7.02 -1.80 -6.02
CA ALA A 16 -5.90 -2.57 -5.48
C ALA A 16 -5.42 -1.95 -4.16
N CYS A 17 -4.96 -2.82 -3.27
CA CYS A 17 -4.43 -2.43 -1.96
C CYS A 17 -2.96 -2.01 -2.08
N ASN A 18 -2.64 -0.81 -1.61
CA ASN A 18 -1.28 -0.24 -1.68
C ASN A 18 -0.25 -1.08 -0.91
N PHE A 19 -0.68 -1.78 0.15
CA PHE A 19 0.18 -2.71 0.88
C PHE A 19 0.65 -3.86 -0.02
N HIS A 20 -0.27 -4.50 -0.75
CA HIS A 20 0.07 -5.62 -1.63
C HIS A 20 0.88 -5.17 -2.86
N VAL A 21 0.62 -3.97 -3.39
CA VAL A 21 1.44 -3.36 -4.44
C VAL A 21 2.87 -3.14 -3.93
N GLY A 22 3.02 -2.50 -2.77
CA GLY A 22 4.32 -2.31 -2.12
C GLY A 22 5.03 -3.64 -1.84
N GLN A 23 4.33 -4.66 -1.35
CA GLN A 23 4.89 -5.99 -1.14
C GLN A 23 5.39 -6.64 -2.45
N ALA A 24 4.68 -6.46 -3.56
CA ALA A 24 5.12 -6.97 -4.85
C ALA A 24 6.42 -6.27 -5.31
N TRP A 25 6.49 -4.95 -5.17
CA TRP A 25 7.69 -4.18 -5.49
C TRP A 25 8.87 -4.57 -4.59
N HIS A 26 8.65 -4.71 -3.29
CA HIS A 26 9.70 -5.13 -2.36
C HIS A 26 10.21 -6.56 -2.64
N ARG A 27 9.32 -7.50 -2.96
CA ARG A 27 9.72 -8.84 -3.42
C ARG A 27 10.56 -8.78 -4.69
N LYS A 28 10.25 -7.86 -5.61
CA LYS A 28 11.10 -7.66 -6.80
C LYS A 28 12.48 -7.15 -6.42
N LEU A 29 12.59 -6.16 -5.53
CA LEU A 29 13.87 -5.66 -5.02
C LEU A 29 14.71 -6.77 -4.40
N GLN A 30 14.10 -7.65 -3.61
CA GLN A 30 14.76 -8.83 -3.05
C GLN A 30 15.25 -9.78 -4.15
N GLN A 31 14.38 -10.11 -5.10
CA GLN A 31 14.69 -11.04 -6.19
C GLN A 31 15.92 -10.61 -7.01
N ILE A 32 16.08 -9.31 -7.23
CA ILE A 32 17.17 -8.76 -8.05
C ILE A 32 18.38 -8.31 -7.22
N GLY A 33 18.41 -8.60 -5.91
CA GLY A 33 19.57 -8.33 -5.06
C GLY A 33 19.68 -6.89 -4.52
N LEU A 34 18.63 -6.08 -4.58
CA LEU A 34 18.60 -4.69 -4.08
C LEU A 34 18.09 -4.57 -2.63
N ALA A 35 17.86 -5.68 -1.93
CA ALA A 35 17.31 -5.65 -0.57
C ALA A 35 18.22 -4.89 0.42
N ALA A 36 19.52 -5.13 0.41
CA ALA A 36 20.47 -4.45 1.28
C ALA A 36 20.56 -2.95 0.97
N GLU A 37 20.59 -2.62 -0.33
CA GLU A 37 20.62 -1.22 -0.80
C GLU A 37 19.38 -0.46 -0.37
N PHE A 38 18.19 -1.06 -0.51
CA PHE A 38 16.91 -0.47 -0.10
C PHE A 38 16.85 -0.16 1.41
N GLN A 39 17.50 -0.98 2.25
CA GLN A 39 17.54 -0.78 3.70
C GLN A 39 18.61 0.22 4.13
N SER A 40 19.54 0.60 3.25
CA SER A 40 20.53 1.62 3.52
C SER A 40 19.92 3.03 3.58
N ASN A 41 20.75 4.05 3.84
CA ASN A 41 20.39 5.47 3.77
C ASN A 41 21.12 6.20 2.62
N SER A 42 21.44 5.48 1.55
CA SER A 42 22.09 6.05 0.36
C SER A 42 21.12 6.87 -0.50
N GLU A 43 21.68 7.56 -1.49
CA GLU A 43 20.91 8.19 -2.57
C GLU A 43 20.09 7.15 -3.35
N THR A 44 20.69 6.01 -3.70
CA THR A 44 20.00 4.89 -4.35
C THR A 44 18.84 4.36 -3.52
N SER A 45 19.00 4.24 -2.21
CA SER A 45 17.93 3.84 -1.30
C SER A 45 16.77 4.85 -1.31
N THR A 46 17.09 6.15 -1.32
CA THR A 46 16.11 7.22 -1.42
C THR A 46 15.35 7.16 -2.74
N TRP A 47 16.07 6.93 -3.85
CA TRP A 47 15.48 6.73 -5.16
C TRP A 47 14.55 5.51 -5.20
N LEU A 48 14.99 4.36 -4.68
CA LEU A 48 14.15 3.14 -4.61
C LEU A 48 12.90 3.35 -3.75
N LYS A 49 13.02 4.07 -2.64
CA LYS A 49 11.89 4.39 -1.76
C LYS A 49 10.90 5.36 -2.42
N SER A 50 11.34 6.20 -3.37
CA SER A 50 10.47 7.15 -4.09
C SER A 50 9.30 6.47 -4.81
N PHE A 51 9.52 5.26 -5.33
CA PHE A 51 8.47 4.45 -5.96
C PHE A 51 7.27 4.22 -5.04
N PHE A 52 7.52 4.05 -3.74
CA PHE A 52 6.48 3.80 -2.73
C PHE A 52 5.65 5.05 -2.40
N GLY A 53 6.04 6.22 -2.90
CA GLY A 53 5.23 7.43 -2.86
C GLY A 53 4.21 7.54 -4.01
N LEU A 54 4.47 6.89 -5.16
CA LEU A 54 3.58 6.93 -6.33
C LEU A 54 2.12 6.56 -6.02
N PRO A 55 1.80 5.60 -5.12
CA PRO A 55 0.41 5.25 -4.82
C PRO A 55 -0.41 6.38 -4.18
N ALA A 56 0.23 7.46 -3.73
CA ALA A 56 -0.43 8.63 -3.16
C ALA A 56 -0.74 9.73 -4.19
N LEU A 57 -0.34 9.56 -5.45
CA LEU A 57 -0.64 10.50 -6.54
C LEU A 57 -2.06 10.30 -7.10
N ASP A 58 -2.51 11.27 -7.91
CA ASP A 58 -3.62 11.03 -8.80
C ASP A 58 -3.21 10.00 -9.88
N PRO A 59 -4.06 9.03 -10.24
CA PRO A 59 -3.74 8.05 -11.27
C PRO A 59 -3.21 8.64 -12.59
N HIS A 60 -3.69 9.81 -12.98
CA HIS A 60 -3.30 10.46 -14.24
C HIS A 60 -1.94 11.17 -14.16
N GLU A 61 -1.42 11.42 -12.96
CA GLU A 61 -0.11 12.03 -12.75
C GLU A 61 1.03 11.01 -12.59
N VAL A 62 0.69 9.72 -12.44
CA VAL A 62 1.68 8.69 -12.07
C VAL A 62 2.75 8.51 -13.15
N GLU A 63 2.36 8.45 -14.42
CA GLU A 63 3.31 8.23 -15.51
C GLU A 63 4.24 9.43 -15.70
N ASP A 64 3.68 10.64 -15.70
CA ASP A 64 4.47 11.87 -15.78
C ASP A 64 5.42 12.00 -14.58
N CYS A 65 4.94 11.74 -13.36
CA CYS A 65 5.80 11.74 -12.18
C CYS A 65 6.93 10.71 -12.28
N PHE A 66 6.61 9.51 -12.77
CA PHE A 66 7.62 8.48 -12.98
C PHE A 66 8.67 8.95 -14.00
N ALA A 67 8.25 9.44 -15.16
CA ALA A 67 9.16 9.87 -16.22
C ALA A 67 10.00 11.10 -15.85
N PHE A 68 9.37 12.14 -15.29
CA PHE A 68 10.01 13.45 -15.11
C PHE A 68 10.56 13.69 -13.70
N VAL A 69 10.16 12.92 -12.69
CA VAL A 69 10.67 13.06 -11.32
C VAL A 69 11.48 11.83 -10.91
N VAL A 70 10.91 10.63 -11.02
CA VAL A 70 11.60 9.42 -10.57
C VAL A 70 12.79 9.10 -11.45
N MET A 71 12.62 9.05 -12.77
CA MET A 71 13.70 8.67 -13.69
C MET A 71 14.77 9.76 -13.82
N ASN A 72 14.40 11.05 -13.75
CA ASN A 72 15.37 12.16 -13.74
C ASN A 72 16.27 12.17 -12.51
N ASN A 73 15.77 11.67 -11.37
CA ASN A 73 16.54 11.54 -10.13
C ASN A 73 17.20 10.15 -9.99
N CYS A 74 17.25 9.34 -11.05
CA CYS A 74 17.92 8.05 -11.02
C CYS A 74 19.44 8.26 -10.87
N PRO A 75 20.10 7.67 -9.84
CA PRO A 75 21.53 7.85 -9.64
C PRO A 75 22.36 7.36 -10.83
N ASP A 76 23.41 8.12 -11.18
CA ASP A 76 24.34 7.83 -12.29
C ASP A 76 25.15 6.56 -12.10
N SER A 77 25.19 6.00 -10.88
CA SER A 77 25.66 4.63 -10.63
C SER A 77 24.65 3.63 -11.23
N LYS A 78 24.57 3.60 -12.56
CA LYS A 78 23.65 2.80 -13.37
C LYS A 78 24.02 1.33 -13.26
N SER A 79 23.65 0.74 -12.14
CA SER A 79 23.53 -0.70 -12.03
C SER A 79 22.35 -1.13 -12.90
N ASP A 80 22.61 -2.06 -13.81
CA ASP A 80 21.61 -2.80 -14.60
C ASP A 80 20.41 -3.29 -13.72
N LEU A 81 20.62 -3.48 -12.41
CA LEU A 81 19.58 -3.82 -11.45
C LEU A 81 18.56 -2.70 -11.21
N LEU A 82 18.96 -1.42 -11.20
CA LEU A 82 18.05 -0.30 -11.00
C LEU A 82 17.12 -0.14 -12.21
N CYS A 83 17.68 -0.24 -13.42
CA CYS A 83 16.88 -0.26 -14.66
C CYS A 83 15.91 -1.44 -14.66
N LYS A 84 16.38 -2.65 -14.31
CA LYS A 84 15.51 -3.84 -14.17
C LYS A 84 14.36 -3.64 -13.19
N PHE A 85 14.57 -2.88 -12.11
CA PHE A 85 13.50 -2.54 -11.17
C PHE A 85 12.51 -1.53 -11.76
N ALA A 86 13.02 -0.43 -12.32
CA ALA A 86 12.21 0.61 -12.96
C ALA A 86 11.35 0.02 -14.09
N ASP A 87 11.95 -0.76 -15.00
CA ASP A 87 11.25 -1.45 -16.09
C ASP A 87 10.19 -2.42 -15.57
N TYR A 88 10.48 -3.14 -14.48
CA TYR A 88 9.50 -4.01 -13.86
C TYR A 88 8.28 -3.22 -13.38
N VAL A 89 8.49 -2.11 -12.66
CA VAL A 89 7.37 -1.28 -12.17
C VAL A 89 6.63 -0.66 -13.35
N PHE A 90 7.33 -0.09 -14.32
CA PHE A 90 6.73 0.57 -15.48
C PHE A 90 5.83 -0.39 -16.28
N ASN A 91 6.37 -1.54 -16.68
CA ASN A 91 5.66 -2.51 -17.54
C ASN A 91 4.48 -3.19 -16.82
N ASN A 92 4.54 -3.36 -15.50
CA ASN A 92 3.50 -4.10 -14.76
C ASN A 92 2.46 -3.19 -14.09
N TYR A 93 2.80 -1.92 -13.81
CA TYR A 93 1.99 -1.05 -12.96
C TYR A 93 1.71 0.35 -13.52
N ILE A 94 2.52 0.88 -14.45
CA ILE A 94 2.41 2.29 -14.88
C ILE A 94 1.89 2.40 -16.31
N SER A 95 2.52 1.73 -17.27
CA SER A 95 2.19 1.88 -18.70
C SER A 95 0.71 1.60 -19.00
N ASP A 96 0.21 2.12 -20.12
CA ASP A 96 -1.15 1.84 -20.60
C ASP A 96 -1.46 0.35 -20.76
N SER A 97 -0.44 -0.44 -21.10
CA SER A 97 -0.54 -1.89 -21.28
C SER A 97 -0.35 -2.68 -19.98
N ALA A 98 -0.11 -1.99 -18.86
CA ALA A 98 0.16 -2.61 -17.57
C ALA A 98 -1.01 -3.49 -17.12
N ARG A 99 -0.66 -4.66 -16.56
CA ARG A 99 -1.66 -5.57 -15.98
C ARG A 99 -2.39 -4.92 -14.79
N TYR A 100 -1.73 -4.01 -14.08
CA TYR A 100 -2.26 -3.31 -12.92
C TYR A 100 -2.09 -1.78 -13.08
N PRO A 101 -2.86 -1.12 -13.95
CA PRO A 101 -2.65 0.30 -14.26
C PRO A 101 -2.90 1.21 -13.04
N PRO A 102 -2.37 2.45 -13.05
CA PRO A 102 -2.48 3.40 -11.93
C PRO A 102 -3.90 3.60 -11.39
N THR A 103 -4.91 3.57 -12.26
CA THR A 103 -6.34 3.73 -11.90
C THR A 103 -6.83 2.68 -10.88
N LEU A 104 -6.17 1.52 -10.79
CA LEU A 104 -6.46 0.50 -9.78
C LEU A 104 -5.84 0.82 -8.42
N TRP A 105 -4.61 1.31 -8.36
CA TRP A 105 -3.83 1.39 -7.11
C TRP A 105 -3.51 2.81 -6.63
N ALA A 106 -3.29 3.77 -7.52
CA ALA A 106 -3.01 5.16 -7.16
C ALA A 106 -4.28 5.89 -6.70
N SER A 107 -4.13 6.73 -5.68
CA SER A 107 -5.18 7.62 -5.17
C SER A 107 -4.63 8.57 -4.13
N GLN A 108 -4.99 9.84 -4.28
CA GLN A 108 -4.85 10.82 -3.21
C GLN A 108 -5.88 10.62 -2.07
N ASP A 109 -7.01 9.96 -2.36
CA ASP A 109 -8.01 9.61 -1.36
C ASP A 109 -7.65 8.27 -0.69
N ILE A 110 -7.02 8.39 0.47
CA ILE A 110 -6.31 7.29 1.12
C ILE A 110 -7.16 6.56 2.16
N ALA A 111 -8.12 7.26 2.77
CA ALA A 111 -9.03 6.68 3.77
C ALA A 111 -9.77 5.44 3.23
N ILE A 112 -9.92 5.33 1.92
CA ILE A 112 -10.61 4.22 1.22
C ILE A 112 -9.72 2.97 1.09
N ARG A 113 -8.40 3.07 1.32
CA ARG A 113 -7.43 2.05 0.85
C ARG A 113 -6.69 1.27 1.94
N THR A 114 -7.00 1.48 3.21
CA THR A 114 -6.40 0.69 4.30
C THR A 114 -7.18 -0.60 4.53
N THR A 115 -6.63 -1.76 4.14
CA THR A 115 -7.14 -3.09 4.49
C THR A 115 -6.77 -3.53 5.90
N ASN A 116 -6.18 -2.64 6.71
CA ASN A 116 -5.70 -2.89 8.07
C ASN A 116 -6.73 -3.62 8.95
N ALA A 117 -8.02 -3.25 8.84
CA ALA A 117 -9.08 -3.90 9.60
C ALA A 117 -9.26 -5.37 9.19
N CYS A 118 -9.37 -5.64 7.89
CA CYS A 118 -9.51 -6.99 7.34
C CYS A 118 -8.26 -7.85 7.62
N GLU A 119 -7.07 -7.30 7.44
CA GLU A 119 -5.81 -8.01 7.71
C GLU A 119 -5.60 -8.26 9.21
N SER A 120 -5.92 -7.28 10.06
CA SER A 120 -5.89 -7.45 11.51
C SER A 120 -6.87 -8.53 11.96
N PHE A 121 -8.07 -8.55 11.38
CA PHE A 121 -9.05 -9.60 11.64
C PHE A 121 -8.50 -10.96 11.20
N HIS A 122 -8.05 -11.10 9.95
CA HIS A 122 -7.49 -12.36 9.46
C HIS A 122 -6.31 -12.86 10.29
N ASN A 123 -5.37 -11.99 10.65
CA ASN A 123 -4.21 -12.36 11.47
C ASN A 123 -4.59 -12.71 12.91
N GLN A 124 -5.60 -12.05 13.49
CA GLN A 124 -6.11 -12.43 14.81
C GLN A 124 -6.85 -13.76 14.75
N PHE A 125 -7.68 -13.94 13.74
CA PHE A 125 -8.50 -15.13 13.57
C PHE A 125 -7.64 -16.36 13.23
N SER A 126 -6.63 -16.21 12.38
CA SER A 126 -5.75 -17.31 11.98
C SER A 126 -4.97 -17.90 13.16
N LYS A 127 -4.65 -17.09 14.18
CA LYS A 127 -3.98 -17.55 15.41
C LYS A 127 -4.80 -18.52 16.24
N ASN A 128 -6.11 -18.63 16.01
CA ASN A 128 -6.95 -19.63 16.66
C ASN A 128 -6.72 -21.04 16.09
N PHE A 129 -5.96 -21.18 15.00
CA PHE A 129 -5.73 -22.44 14.32
C PHE A 129 -4.23 -22.78 14.28
N SER A 130 -3.89 -24.04 14.50
CA SER A 130 -2.53 -24.57 14.37
C SER A 130 -2.18 -25.02 12.94
N SER A 131 -3.18 -25.10 12.06
CA SER A 131 -3.07 -25.54 10.67
C SER A 131 -3.74 -24.53 9.75
N SER A 132 -3.20 -24.38 8.53
CA SER A 132 -3.83 -23.63 7.44
C SER A 132 -5.17 -24.23 6.99
N HIS A 133 -5.42 -25.49 7.33
CA HIS A 133 -6.65 -26.23 6.99
C HIS A 133 -7.23 -26.87 8.26
N PRO A 134 -7.86 -26.10 9.16
CA PRO A 134 -8.49 -26.64 10.36
C PRO A 134 -9.70 -27.51 10.00
N ASN A 135 -10.05 -28.43 10.89
CA ASN A 135 -11.29 -29.18 10.81
C ASN A 135 -12.49 -28.21 10.77
N ILE A 136 -13.49 -28.49 9.92
CA ILE A 136 -14.65 -27.61 9.74
C ILE A 136 -15.42 -27.33 11.04
N PHE A 137 -15.53 -28.31 11.95
CA PHE A 137 -16.19 -28.13 13.23
C PHE A 137 -15.42 -27.17 14.14
N LEU A 138 -14.10 -27.30 14.19
CA LEU A 138 -13.23 -26.36 14.91
C LEU A 138 -13.30 -24.95 14.30
N PHE A 139 -13.34 -24.86 12.97
CA PHE A 139 -13.52 -23.59 12.27
C PHE A 139 -14.83 -22.92 12.66
N LEU A 140 -15.95 -23.65 12.63
CA LEU A 140 -17.27 -23.14 13.00
C LEU A 140 -17.33 -22.72 14.47
N GLU A 141 -16.73 -23.49 15.37
CA GLU A 141 -16.63 -23.11 16.79
C GLU A 141 -15.92 -21.75 16.94
N LYS A 142 -14.72 -21.59 16.36
CA LYS A 142 -13.98 -20.33 16.45
C LYS A 142 -14.67 -19.17 15.75
N LEU A 143 -15.42 -19.44 14.69
CA LEU A 143 -16.24 -18.43 14.03
C LEU A 143 -17.37 -17.95 14.96
N GLY A 144 -18.02 -18.87 15.68
CA GLY A 144 -19.00 -18.55 16.73
C GLY A 144 -18.40 -17.72 17.86
N ASP A 145 -17.19 -18.07 18.33
CA ASP A 145 -16.44 -17.31 19.35
C ASP A 145 -16.19 -15.85 18.89
N GLU A 146 -15.77 -15.65 17.64
CA GLU A 146 -15.55 -14.30 17.08
C GLU A 146 -16.85 -13.52 16.90
N GLN A 147 -17.94 -14.17 16.51
CA GLN A 147 -19.26 -13.54 16.45
C GLN A 147 -19.69 -13.06 17.83
N LEU A 148 -19.54 -13.89 18.87
CA LEU A 148 -19.86 -13.52 20.25
C LEU A 148 -19.03 -12.32 20.72
N ARG A 149 -17.70 -12.37 20.52
CA ARG A 149 -16.79 -11.25 20.83
C ARG A 149 -17.19 -9.95 20.12
N THR A 150 -17.59 -10.05 18.86
CA THR A 150 -18.02 -8.89 18.06
C THR A 150 -19.32 -8.31 18.60
N ASN A 151 -20.30 -9.14 18.91
CA ASN A 151 -21.57 -8.70 19.50
C ASN A 151 -21.38 -8.01 20.86
N ILE A 152 -20.49 -8.54 21.70
CA ILE A 152 -20.13 -7.89 22.97
C ILE A 152 -19.51 -6.52 22.71
N LYS A 153 -18.52 -6.43 21.81
CA LYS A 153 -17.88 -5.15 21.44
C LYS A 153 -18.88 -4.13 20.92
N ILE A 154 -19.82 -4.53 20.05
CA ILE A 154 -20.86 -3.63 19.51
C ILE A 154 -21.73 -3.08 20.64
N ARG A 155 -22.18 -3.95 21.56
CA ARG A 155 -23.00 -3.54 22.72
C ARG A 155 -22.24 -2.59 23.64
N SER A 156 -20.95 -2.82 23.86
CA SER A 156 -20.09 -1.97 24.68
C SER A 156 -19.64 -0.67 23.99
N ALA A 157 -19.62 -0.62 22.64
CA ALA A 157 -19.18 0.54 21.89
C ALA A 157 -20.11 1.76 22.07
N PHE A 158 -21.36 1.54 22.45
CA PHE A 158 -22.30 2.61 22.80
C PHE A 158 -22.00 3.25 24.16
N GLN A 159 -21.11 2.66 24.98
CA GLN A 159 -20.78 3.15 26.32
C GLN A 159 -19.44 3.92 26.39
N GLU A 160 -18.51 3.69 25.46
CA GLU A 160 -17.23 4.42 25.41
C GLU A 160 -16.78 4.71 23.98
N ARG A 161 -16.45 5.98 23.68
CA ARG A 161 -15.78 6.34 22.42
C ARG A 161 -14.36 5.78 22.46
N ARG A 162 -14.13 4.70 21.72
CA ARG A 162 -12.78 4.19 21.49
C ARG A 162 -11.94 5.25 20.79
N VAL A 163 -10.95 5.76 21.51
CA VAL A 163 -9.99 6.73 21.00
C VAL A 163 -8.97 5.97 20.15
N GLN A 164 -8.92 6.22 18.84
CA GLN A 164 -7.83 5.72 17.99
C GLN A 164 -6.49 6.07 18.65
N ALA A 165 -5.56 5.11 18.71
CA ALA A 165 -4.25 5.32 19.32
C ALA A 165 -3.62 6.61 18.76
N ARG A 166 -3.21 7.52 19.65
CA ARG A 166 -2.73 8.87 19.31
C ARG A 166 -1.73 8.86 18.15
N ARG A 167 -0.81 7.89 18.15
CA ARG A 167 0.21 7.69 17.12
C ARG A 167 -0.33 7.44 15.72
N ASP A 168 -1.42 6.69 15.58
CA ASP A 168 -2.01 6.40 14.26
C ASP A 168 -2.74 7.63 13.71
N ARG A 169 -3.41 8.39 14.59
CA ARG A 169 -4.03 9.67 14.23
C ARG A 169 -3.01 10.68 13.76
N GLU A 170 -1.89 10.81 14.48
CA GLU A 170 -0.80 11.73 14.12
C GLU A 170 -0.16 11.35 12.76
N ARG A 171 0.04 10.05 12.51
CA ARG A 171 0.55 9.54 11.21
C ARG A 171 -0.39 9.88 10.06
N GLU A 172 -1.68 9.60 10.23
CA GLU A 172 -2.69 9.88 9.20
C GLU A 172 -2.84 11.39 8.97
N ALA A 173 -2.87 12.20 10.04
CA ALA A 173 -2.93 13.66 9.93
C ALA A 173 -1.72 14.24 9.21
N THR A 174 -0.51 13.74 9.49
CA THR A 174 0.71 14.15 8.78
C THR A 174 0.62 13.85 7.29
N ARG A 175 0.10 12.65 6.95
CA ARG A 175 -0.03 12.21 5.56
C ARG A 175 -1.05 13.05 4.80
N GLN A 176 -2.20 13.32 5.42
CA GLN A 176 -3.24 14.20 4.88
C GLN A 176 -2.74 15.63 4.68
N ALA A 177 -1.93 16.16 5.60
CA ALA A 177 -1.34 17.48 5.46
C ALA A 177 -0.41 17.57 4.23
N ILE A 178 0.41 16.53 3.97
CA ILE A 178 1.29 16.49 2.79
C ILE A 178 0.47 16.47 1.49
N ILE A 179 -0.59 15.67 1.44
CA ILE A 179 -1.48 15.59 0.27
C ILE A 179 -2.22 16.90 0.05
N SER A 180 -2.69 17.54 1.13
CA SER A 180 -3.34 18.84 1.05
C SER A 180 -2.40 19.90 0.49
N ALA A 181 -1.16 19.98 1.00
CA ALA A 181 -0.17 20.92 0.50
C ALA A 181 0.16 20.70 -1.00
N TYR A 182 0.16 19.44 -1.46
CA TYR A 182 0.34 19.15 -2.88
C TYR A 182 -0.87 19.59 -3.70
N ARG A 183 -2.09 19.28 -3.24
CA ARG A 183 -3.34 19.68 -3.90
C ARG A 183 -3.53 21.19 -3.99
N THR A 184 -3.05 21.95 -3.01
CA THR A 184 -3.11 23.42 -3.02
C THR A 184 -1.96 24.07 -3.81
N GLY A 185 -0.99 23.28 -4.30
CA GLY A 185 0.18 23.78 -5.02
C GLY A 185 1.24 24.41 -4.12
N GLU A 186 1.14 24.27 -2.80
CA GLU A 186 2.17 24.75 -1.85
C GLU A 186 3.49 23.99 -1.97
N ILE A 187 3.44 22.73 -2.40
CA ILE A 187 4.61 21.92 -2.71
C ILE A 187 4.49 21.35 -4.13
N ASN A 188 5.63 21.26 -4.82
CA ASN A 188 5.70 20.65 -6.14
C ASN A 188 5.69 19.11 -6.06
N GLN A 189 5.60 18.46 -7.22
CA GLN A 189 5.50 17.00 -7.31
C GLN A 189 6.73 16.26 -6.75
N GLU A 190 7.92 16.82 -6.92
CA GLU A 190 9.16 16.27 -6.37
C GLU A 190 9.19 16.33 -4.84
N GLU A 191 8.86 17.48 -4.27
CA GLU A 191 8.81 17.68 -2.82
C GLU A 191 7.69 16.84 -2.18
N PHE A 192 6.55 16.69 -2.87
CA PHE A 192 5.49 15.76 -2.46
C PHE A 192 6.01 14.33 -2.38
N LEU A 193 6.64 13.83 -3.47
CA LEU A 193 7.14 12.47 -3.54
C LEU A 193 8.20 12.21 -2.44
N ARG A 194 9.11 13.16 -2.24
CA ARG A 194 10.13 13.09 -1.18
C ARG A 194 9.52 12.97 0.22
N ARG A 195 8.47 13.75 0.52
CA ARG A 195 7.80 13.74 1.84
C ARG A 195 6.96 12.49 2.06
N ILE A 196 6.25 12.02 1.04
CA ILE A 196 5.24 10.96 1.16
C ILE A 196 5.84 9.55 1.13
N SER A 197 6.95 9.35 0.43
CA SER A 197 7.54 8.04 0.15
C SER A 197 7.93 7.29 1.42
N PHE A 198 8.70 7.92 2.32
CA PHE A 198 9.11 7.31 3.60
C PHE A 198 7.94 7.02 4.53
N LYS A 199 6.82 7.77 4.41
CA LYS A 199 5.61 7.56 5.19
C LYS A 199 4.72 6.46 4.63
N SER A 200 4.93 6.09 3.36
CA SER A 200 4.13 5.11 2.64
C SER A 200 4.79 3.72 2.58
N LEU A 201 5.98 3.59 3.17
CA LEU A 201 6.67 2.30 3.32
C LEU A 201 5.88 1.36 4.24
N PRO A 202 5.59 0.12 3.80
CA PRO A 202 4.97 -0.88 4.63
C PRO A 202 5.80 -1.21 5.90
N PRO A 203 5.15 -1.42 7.05
CA PRO A 203 5.81 -1.53 8.36
C PRO A 203 6.64 -2.80 8.57
N LYS A 204 6.61 -3.74 7.62
CA LYS A 204 7.38 -5.00 7.62
C LYS A 204 7.95 -5.22 6.21
N MET A 205 9.05 -4.56 5.91
CA MET A 205 9.84 -4.77 4.70
C MET A 205 11.29 -5.00 5.08
#